data_AF-F3Y8P0-F1
#
_entry.id   AF-F3Y8P0-F1
#
_cell.length_a   1.000
_cell.length_b   1.000
_cell.length_c   1.000
_cell.angle_alpha   90.00
_cell.angle_beta   90.00
_cell.angle_gamma   90.00
#
_symmetry.space_group_name_H-M   'P 1'
#
loop_
_entity.id
_entity.type
_entity.pdbx_description
1 polymer ?
#
loop_
_entity_poly.entity_id
_entity_poly.type
_entity_poly.pdbx_seq_one_letter_code
_entity_poly.pdbx_strand_id
1 'polypeptide(L)'
;MAQELIGQLSKVDPGPGNIRDKEEEILASIINCIPVYMPYASALFNNRAKSDRPEIIPEHSTNLAFTGEFVEQPYQMIFTEQSAVRSGEIAAFHFAGVPMSRLVKTPRYDKDLPTLARAAKKMFE
;
A
#
# COMPACT_ATOMS: atom_id res chain seq x y z
N MET A 1 0.74 -22.12 11.06
CA MET A 1 0.01 -21.08 10.30
C MET A 1 -1.24 -21.66 9.65
N ALA A 2 -1.14 -22.70 8.81
CA ALA A 2 -2.32 -23.34 8.19
C ALA A 2 -3.35 -23.87 9.20
N GLN A 3 -2.91 -24.58 10.24
CA GLN A 3 -3.80 -25.08 11.30
C GLN A 3 -4.54 -23.95 12.05
N GLU A 4 -3.84 -22.87 12.38
CA GLU A 4 -4.45 -21.69 13.01
C GLU A 4 -5.50 -21.05 12.07
N LEU A 5 -5.18 -20.92 10.77
CA LEU A 5 -6.13 -20.42 9.78
C LEU A 5 -7.38 -21.31 9.70
N ILE A 6 -7.21 -22.64 9.63
CA ILE A 6 -8.33 -23.59 9.67
C ILE A 6 -9.16 -23.39 10.93
N GLY A 7 -8.51 -23.21 12.09
CA GLY A 7 -9.18 -22.94 13.36
C GLY A 7 -9.96 -21.62 13.41
N GLN A 8 -9.53 -20.57 12.69
CA GLN A 8 -10.31 -19.32 12.59
C GLN A 8 -11.46 -19.47 11.60
N LEU A 9 -11.22 -20.14 10.46
CA LEU A 9 -12.26 -20.42 9.47
C LEU A 9 -13.37 -21.29 10.06
N SER A 10 -13.04 -22.29 10.88
CA SER A 10 -14.02 -23.18 11.50
C SER A 10 -15.02 -22.46 12.41
N LYS A 11 -14.64 -21.31 12.98
CA LYS A 11 -15.52 -20.53 13.87
C LYS A 11 -16.63 -19.79 13.12
N VAL A 12 -16.42 -19.54 11.83
CA VAL A 12 -17.31 -18.72 11.00
C VAL A 12 -17.86 -19.50 9.80
N ASP A 13 -17.63 -20.80 9.74
CA ASP A 13 -18.06 -21.65 8.63
C ASP A 13 -19.57 -21.90 8.69
N PRO A 14 -20.36 -21.38 7.73
CA PRO A 14 -21.80 -21.61 7.65
C PRO A 14 -22.15 -22.88 6.85
N GLY A 15 -21.15 -23.63 6.40
CA GLY A 15 -21.30 -24.78 5.54
C GLY A 15 -22.09 -25.94 6.18
N PRO A 16 -22.58 -26.88 5.35
CA PRO A 16 -23.33 -28.04 5.82
C PRO A 16 -22.50 -29.03 6.67
N GLY A 17 -21.18 -28.93 6.63
CA GLY A 17 -20.23 -29.62 7.51
C GLY A 17 -19.04 -28.69 7.75
N ASN A 18 -18.41 -28.78 8.92
CA ASN A 18 -17.41 -27.80 9.32
C ASN A 18 -16.08 -28.08 8.59
N ILE A 19 -15.39 -27.03 8.14
CA ILE A 19 -14.07 -27.13 7.49
C ILE A 19 -13.05 -27.91 8.33
N ARG A 20 -13.19 -27.86 9.66
CA ARG A 20 -12.34 -28.61 10.58
C ARG A 20 -12.44 -30.13 10.43
N ASP A 21 -13.59 -30.64 10.00
CA ASP A 21 -13.78 -32.07 9.74
C ASP A 21 -12.90 -32.57 8.58
N LYS A 22 -12.39 -31.66 7.75
CA LYS A 22 -11.51 -31.93 6.61
C LYS A 22 -10.05 -31.54 6.86
N GLU A 23 -9.67 -31.24 8.10
CA GLU A 23 -8.33 -30.74 8.42
C GLU A 23 -7.22 -31.67 7.89
N GLU A 24 -7.36 -32.98 8.07
CA GLU A 24 -6.37 -33.97 7.62
C GLU A 24 -6.18 -33.94 6.09
N GLU A 25 -7.27 -33.96 5.33
CA GLU A 25 -7.24 -33.89 3.87
C GLU A 25 -6.63 -32.57 3.38
N ILE A 26 -7.00 -31.46 4.02
CA ILE A 26 -6.48 -30.12 3.70
C ILE A 26 -4.97 -30.08 3.94
N LEU A 27 -4.50 -30.50 5.12
CA LEU A 27 -3.08 -30.48 5.46
C LEU A 27 -2.27 -31.42 4.54
N ALA A 28 -2.80 -32.59 4.19
CA ALA A 28 -2.16 -33.51 3.26
C ALA A 28 -2.01 -32.93 1.84
N SER A 29 -2.91 -32.03 1.44
CA SER A 29 -2.85 -31.37 0.12
C SER A 29 -1.88 -30.19 0.03
N ILE A 30 -1.42 -29.65 1.18
CA ILE A 30 -0.52 -28.50 1.21
C ILE A 30 0.88 -28.95 0.80
N ILE A 31 1.32 -28.49 -0.38
CA ILE A 31 2.70 -28.73 -0.85
C ILE A 31 3.71 -27.97 0.02
N ASN A 32 3.41 -26.70 0.36
CA ASN A 32 4.30 -25.88 1.17
C ASN A 32 3.57 -24.73 1.89
N CYS A 33 4.06 -24.37 3.07
CA CYS A 33 3.61 -23.22 3.85
C CYS A 33 4.85 -22.51 4.42
N ILE A 34 5.39 -21.54 3.68
CA ILE A 34 6.64 -20.86 4.02
C ILE A 34 6.33 -19.60 4.82
N PRO A 35 6.62 -19.54 6.13
CA PRO A 35 6.48 -18.31 6.90
C PRO A 35 7.59 -17.33 6.52
N VAL A 36 7.26 -16.04 6.53
CA VAL A 36 8.24 -14.96 6.35
C VAL A 36 8.07 -13.95 7.47
N TYR A 37 9.17 -13.62 8.14
CA TYR A 37 9.23 -12.52 9.09
C TYR A 37 9.87 -11.31 8.44
N MET A 38 9.16 -10.19 8.43
CA MET A 38 9.60 -8.94 7.80
C MET A 38 9.59 -7.82 8.85
N PRO A 39 10.74 -7.51 9.49
CA PRO A 39 10.80 -6.53 10.58
C PRO A 39 10.39 -5.11 10.15
N TYR A 40 10.46 -4.81 8.86
CA TYR A 40 10.17 -3.49 8.29
C TYR A 40 8.97 -3.45 7.35
N ALA A 41 8.12 -4.50 7.32
CA ALA A 41 6.97 -4.57 6.42
C ALA A 41 6.05 -3.34 6.51
N SER A 42 5.93 -2.74 7.69
CA SER A 42 5.12 -1.55 7.95
C SER A 42 5.95 -0.33 8.37
N ALA A 43 7.27 -0.34 8.16
CA ALA A 43 8.14 0.77 8.58
C ALA A 43 7.79 2.10 7.91
N LEU A 44 7.20 2.07 6.70
CA LEU A 44 6.65 3.23 6.00
C LEU A 44 5.51 3.94 6.77
N PHE A 45 4.87 3.26 7.72
CA PHE A 45 3.82 3.81 8.60
C PHE A 45 4.33 4.27 9.97
N ASN A 46 5.63 4.18 10.24
CA ASN A 46 6.18 4.72 11.48
C ASN A 46 5.84 6.21 11.61
N ASN A 47 5.65 6.66 12.86
CA ASN A 47 5.45 8.07 13.18
C ASN A 47 6.56 8.89 12.51
N ARG A 48 6.17 9.98 11.87
CA ARG A 48 7.10 10.88 11.18
C ARG A 48 6.70 12.34 11.32
N ALA A 49 7.70 13.21 11.35
CA ALA A 49 7.56 14.60 10.98
C ALA A 49 7.66 14.77 9.45
N LYS A 50 7.24 15.94 8.95
CA LYS A 50 7.33 16.26 7.51
C LYS A 50 8.78 16.30 6.99
N SER A 51 9.75 16.52 7.87
CA SER A 51 11.18 16.60 7.56
C SER A 51 11.89 15.25 7.50
N ASP A 52 11.26 14.17 7.95
CA ASP A 52 11.95 12.89 8.14
C ASP A 52 12.23 12.15 6.83
N ARG A 53 11.60 12.59 5.73
CA ARG A 53 11.77 12.03 4.39
C ARG A 53 12.35 13.08 3.46
N PRO A 54 13.30 12.72 2.60
CA PRO A 54 13.80 13.64 1.59
C PRO A 54 12.73 13.91 0.54
N GLU A 55 12.80 15.07 -0.10
CA GLU A 55 12.05 15.31 -1.34
C GLU A 55 12.57 14.39 -2.46
N ILE A 56 11.74 14.18 -3.49
CA ILE A 56 12.13 13.35 -4.66
C ILE A 56 13.43 13.88 -5.28
N ILE A 57 13.50 15.20 -5.49
CA ILE A 57 14.71 15.89 -5.95
C ILE A 57 15.03 16.92 -4.87
N PRO A 58 15.97 16.62 -3.96
CA PRO A 58 16.37 17.57 -2.93
C PRO A 58 16.83 18.90 -3.53
N GLU A 59 16.66 19.98 -2.78
CA GLU A 59 17.12 21.30 -3.19
C GLU A 59 18.61 21.27 -3.58
N HIS A 60 18.94 21.95 -4.68
CA HIS A 60 20.28 21.99 -5.29
C HIS A 60 20.84 20.65 -5.80
N SER A 61 20.06 19.56 -5.77
CA SER A 61 20.48 18.31 -6.41
C SER A 61 20.57 18.50 -7.93
N THR A 62 21.68 18.05 -8.52
CA THR A 62 21.92 18.13 -9.98
C THR A 62 21.88 16.76 -10.66
N ASN A 63 22.06 15.69 -9.90
CA ASN A 63 22.19 14.33 -10.42
C ASN A 63 21.70 13.22 -9.47
N LEU A 64 21.03 13.58 -8.37
CA LEU A 64 20.50 12.63 -7.38
C LEU A 64 18.99 12.82 -7.18
N ALA A 65 18.25 11.72 -7.18
CA ALA A 65 16.85 11.69 -6.74
C ALA A 65 16.62 10.50 -5.80
N PHE A 66 15.67 10.67 -4.88
CA PHE A 66 15.14 9.60 -4.05
C PHE A 66 13.80 9.13 -4.63
N THR A 67 13.59 7.81 -4.70
CA THR A 67 12.33 7.21 -5.18
C THR A 67 11.87 6.09 -4.25
N GLY A 68 10.56 5.82 -4.25
CA GLY A 68 9.94 4.77 -3.44
C GLY A 68 9.06 5.32 -2.31
N GLU A 69 8.86 4.49 -1.28
CA GLU A 69 7.84 4.73 -0.25
C GLU A 69 8.33 5.55 0.95
N PHE A 70 9.64 5.85 1.02
CA PHE A 70 10.27 6.64 2.08
C PHE A 70 10.65 8.05 1.63
N VAL A 71 10.02 8.52 0.55
CA VAL A 71 10.25 9.83 -0.05
C VAL A 71 9.04 10.71 0.19
N GLU A 72 9.26 11.99 0.43
CA GLU A 72 8.17 12.94 0.65
C GLU A 72 7.44 13.22 -0.66
N GLN A 73 6.14 12.96 -0.67
CA GLN A 73 5.28 13.10 -1.83
C GLN A 73 3.92 13.65 -1.42
N PRO A 74 3.61 14.91 -1.77
CA PRO A 74 2.32 15.50 -1.44
C PRO A 74 1.17 14.69 -2.04
N TYR A 75 0.13 14.44 -1.23
CA TYR A 75 -1.13 13.80 -1.62
C TYR A 75 -1.04 12.32 -2.07
N GLN A 76 0.16 11.73 -2.14
CA GLN A 76 0.31 10.30 -2.42
C GLN A 76 0.19 9.47 -1.14
N MET A 77 -0.48 8.34 -1.24
CA MET A 77 -0.52 7.33 -0.17
C MET A 77 0.65 6.37 -0.35
N ILE A 78 1.59 6.37 0.58
CA ILE A 78 2.60 5.31 0.73
C ILE A 78 1.91 3.97 1.03
N PHE A 79 2.57 2.82 0.75
CA PHE A 79 1.99 1.47 0.69
C PHE A 79 1.37 1.12 -0.67
N THR A 80 1.25 2.10 -1.56
CA THR A 80 0.80 1.87 -2.92
C THR A 80 1.99 1.88 -3.86
N GLU A 81 2.03 0.93 -4.78
CA GLU A 81 3.00 0.93 -5.88
C GLU A 81 2.94 2.23 -6.68
N GLN A 82 1.74 2.85 -6.76
CA GLN A 82 1.53 4.15 -7.38
C GLN A 82 2.43 5.24 -6.78
N SER A 83 2.65 5.25 -5.46
CA SER A 83 3.55 6.23 -4.83
C SER A 83 5.01 6.02 -5.28
N ALA A 84 5.46 4.77 -5.40
CA ALA A 84 6.79 4.46 -5.89
C ALA A 84 6.95 4.86 -7.35
N VAL A 85 5.98 4.47 -8.21
CA VAL A 85 5.95 4.85 -9.63
C VAL A 85 5.95 6.36 -9.80
N ARG A 86 5.17 7.10 -8.99
CA ARG A 86 5.09 8.56 -9.07
C ARG A 86 6.41 9.23 -8.78
N SER A 87 7.13 8.82 -7.74
CA SER A 87 8.46 9.37 -7.45
C SER A 87 9.46 9.07 -8.57
N GLY A 88 9.40 7.88 -9.16
CA GLY A 88 10.23 7.51 -10.32
C GLY A 88 9.91 8.34 -11.57
N GLU A 89 8.64 8.57 -11.86
CA GLU A 89 8.18 9.42 -12.97
C GLU A 89 8.72 10.85 -12.83
N ILE A 90 8.59 11.45 -11.64
CA ILE A 90 9.08 12.80 -11.36
C ILE A 90 10.61 12.87 -11.51
N ALA A 91 11.34 11.93 -10.94
CA ALA A 91 12.80 11.88 -11.03
C ALA A 91 13.27 11.75 -12.50
N ALA A 92 12.68 10.81 -13.25
CA ALA A 92 13.01 10.60 -14.65
C ALA A 92 12.69 11.83 -15.51
N PHE A 93 11.52 12.45 -15.31
CA PHE A 93 11.12 13.64 -16.06
C PHE A 93 12.09 14.81 -15.81
N HIS A 94 12.49 15.00 -14.56
CA HIS A 94 13.41 16.07 -14.19
C HIS A 94 14.76 15.90 -14.90
N PHE A 95 15.39 14.73 -14.78
CA PHE A 95 16.71 14.49 -15.36
C PHE A 95 16.71 14.33 -16.88
N ALA A 96 15.59 13.92 -17.48
CA ALA A 96 15.44 13.88 -18.93
C ALA A 96 15.01 15.22 -19.55
N GLY A 97 14.82 16.27 -18.73
CA GLY A 97 14.36 17.59 -19.21
C GLY A 97 12.92 17.62 -19.71
N VAL A 98 12.08 16.67 -19.29
CA VAL A 98 10.66 16.62 -19.63
C VAL A 98 9.86 17.53 -18.68
N PRO A 99 9.01 18.43 -19.19
CA PRO A 99 8.23 19.31 -18.33
C PRO A 99 7.29 18.55 -17.39
N MET A 100 7.24 18.95 -16.11
CA MET A 100 6.36 18.36 -15.09
C MET A 100 4.87 18.50 -15.41
N SER A 101 4.48 19.37 -16.33
CA SER A 101 3.10 19.48 -16.83
C SER A 101 2.62 18.23 -17.58
N ARG A 102 3.53 17.36 -18.02
CA ARG A 102 3.22 16.08 -18.67
C ARG A 102 3.01 14.92 -17.70
N LEU A 103 3.23 15.15 -16.42
CA LEU A 103 2.98 14.15 -15.38
C LEU A 103 1.50 13.71 -15.39
N VAL A 104 1.27 12.43 -15.12
CA VAL A 104 -0.10 11.92 -14.95
C VAL A 104 -0.81 12.70 -13.84
N LYS A 105 -2.04 13.15 -14.10
CA LYS A 105 -2.83 13.92 -13.13
C LYS A 105 -3.36 12.99 -12.05
N THR A 106 -3.13 13.32 -10.79
CA THR A 106 -3.74 12.60 -9.68
C THR A 106 -5.22 12.99 -9.55
N PRO A 107 -6.17 12.04 -9.58
CA PRO A 107 -7.58 12.32 -9.33
C PRO A 107 -7.80 12.99 -7.97
N ARG A 108 -8.76 13.92 -7.87
CA ARG A 108 -9.05 14.70 -6.65
C ARG A 108 -10.47 14.47 -6.14
N TYR A 109 -10.76 13.23 -5.74
CA TYR A 109 -12.08 12.86 -5.20
C TYR A 109 -12.38 13.54 -3.85
N ASP A 110 -11.34 13.95 -3.12
CA ASP A 110 -11.43 14.78 -1.92
C ASP A 110 -12.02 16.18 -2.17
N LYS A 111 -12.14 16.58 -3.44
CA LYS A 111 -12.78 17.84 -3.87
C LYS A 111 -14.12 17.60 -4.59
N ASP A 112 -14.55 16.35 -4.75
CA ASP A 112 -15.78 15.99 -5.45
C ASP A 112 -16.97 15.97 -4.47
N LEU A 113 -17.91 16.91 -4.62
CA LEU A 113 -19.04 17.10 -3.69
C LEU A 113 -19.93 15.84 -3.55
N PRO A 114 -20.32 15.13 -4.63
CA PRO A 114 -21.06 13.87 -4.51
C PRO A 114 -20.28 12.81 -3.73
N THR A 115 -18.96 12.71 -3.93
CA THR A 115 -18.12 11.76 -3.19
C THR A 115 -18.01 12.14 -1.72
N LEU A 116 -17.84 13.42 -1.39
CA LEU A 116 -17.84 13.89 -0.01
C LEU A 116 -19.18 13.63 0.68
N ALA A 117 -20.30 13.85 0.00
CA ALA A 117 -21.63 13.57 0.54
C ALA A 117 -21.82 12.08 0.85
N ARG A 118 -21.39 11.19 -0.07
CA ARG A 118 -21.40 9.74 0.15
C ARG A 118 -20.49 9.33 1.31
N ALA A 119 -19.29 9.90 1.39
CA ALA A 119 -18.35 9.63 2.48
C ALA A 119 -18.93 10.06 3.83
N ALA A 120 -19.53 11.26 3.92
CA ALA A 120 -20.18 11.75 5.13
C ALA A 120 -21.34 10.85 5.56
N LYS A 121 -22.19 10.42 4.63
CA LYS A 121 -23.27 9.46 4.92
C LYS A 121 -22.70 8.16 5.51
N LYS A 122 -21.62 7.64 4.92
CA LYS A 122 -20.99 6.39 5.37
C LYS A 122 -20.41 6.46 6.79
N MET A 123 -20.07 7.66 7.28
CA MET A 123 -19.61 7.82 8.68
C MET A 123 -20.70 7.51 9.72
N PHE A 124 -21.97 7.47 9.31
CA PHE A 124 -23.12 7.17 10.18
C PHE A 124 -23.84 5.86 9.82
N GLU A 125 -23.31 5.09 8.86
CA GLU A 125 -23.82 3.76 8.46
C GLU A 125 -22.91 2.63 8.96
#